data_AF-A0A1F8NUU2-F1
#
_entry.id   AF-A0A1F8NUU2-F1
#
_cell.length_a   1.000
_cell.length_b   1.000
_cell.length_c   1.000
_cell.angle_alpha   90.00
_cell.angle_beta   90.00
_cell.angle_gamma   90.00
#
_symmetry.space_group_name_H-M   'P 1'
#
loop_
_entity.id
_entity.type
_entity.pdbx_description
1 polymer ?
#
loop_
_entity_poly.entity_id
_entity_poly.type
_entity_poly.pdbx_seq_one_letter_code
_entity_poly.pdbx_strand_id
1 'polypeptide(L)'
;MGSALFTVISIYGFTGSSDPSRVAAGIVAGIGFLGAGVIFRSMKVGVVMGLTTAASVWIAAAIGMASGVGMYLISAITTVVALLVLYIPKAKG
;
A
#
# COMPACT_ATOMS: atom_id res chain seq x y z
N MET A 1 3.06 7.55 -3.68
CA MET A 1 4.22 8.40 -4.05
C MET A 1 5.42 8.13 -3.14
N GLY A 2 5.30 8.26 -1.81
CA GLY A 2 6.42 7.97 -0.89
C GLY A 2 7.02 6.56 -1.03
N SER A 3 6.19 5.51 -1.09
CA SER A 3 6.68 4.13 -1.29
C SER A 3 7.44 3.95 -2.59
N ALA A 4 6.97 4.54 -3.70
CA ALA A 4 7.68 4.51 -4.98
C ALA A 4 9.05 5.18 -4.89
N LEU A 5 9.12 6.36 -4.26
CA LEU A 5 10.38 7.09 -4.08
C LEU A 5 11.37 6.30 -3.22
N PHE A 6 10.92 5.74 -2.09
CA PHE A 6 11.77 4.91 -1.24
C PHE A 6 12.26 3.65 -1.96
N THR A 7 11.43 3.03 -2.80
CA THR A 7 11.86 1.91 -3.65
C THR A 7 12.93 2.34 -4.65
N VAL A 8 12.76 3.47 -5.35
CA VAL A 8 13.77 4.00 -6.30
C VAL A 8 15.08 4.33 -5.58
N ILE A 9 15.01 5.02 -4.44
CA ILE A 9 16.19 5.33 -3.61
C ILE A 9 16.86 4.03 -3.14
N SER A 10 16.10 3.00 -2.78
CA SER A 10 16.67 1.71 -2.37
C SER A 10 17.43 1.00 -3.48
N ILE A 11 17.02 1.17 -4.73
CA ILE A 11 17.64 0.50 -5.88
C ILE A 11 18.87 1.28 -6.37
N TYR A 12 18.77 2.61 -6.45
CA TYR A 12 19.79 3.44 -7.10
C TYR A 12 20.60 4.32 -6.15
N GLY A 13 20.09 4.58 -4.94
CA GLY A 13 20.72 5.47 -3.96
C GLY A 13 21.78 4.81 -3.08
N PHE A 14 21.85 3.47 -3.08
CA PHE A 14 22.85 2.70 -2.35
C PHE A 14 23.75 1.96 -3.33
N THR A 15 25.03 2.35 -3.39
CA THR A 15 26.04 1.69 -4.22
C THR A 15 26.73 0.59 -3.40
N GLY A 16 26.46 -0.70 -3.69
CA GLY A 16 27.09 -1.84 -3.00
C GLY A 16 26.16 -3.05 -2.83
N SER A 17 26.52 -3.99 -1.93
CA SER A 17 25.74 -5.19 -1.58
C SER A 17 24.52 -4.90 -0.71
N SER A 18 23.76 -3.84 -1.01
CA SER A 18 22.51 -3.52 -0.32
C SER A 18 21.37 -4.32 -0.94
N ASP A 19 20.69 -5.15 -0.14
CA ASP A 19 19.52 -5.90 -0.57
C ASP A 19 18.25 -5.00 -0.59
N PRO A 20 17.70 -4.67 -1.77
CA PRO A 20 16.50 -3.83 -1.88
C PRO A 20 15.25 -4.46 -1.24
N SER A 21 15.25 -5.78 -1.01
CA SER A 21 14.15 -6.49 -0.36
C SER A 21 13.89 -5.97 1.07
N ARG A 22 14.93 -5.46 1.74
CA ARG A 22 14.84 -4.92 3.11
C ARG A 22 13.98 -3.67 3.17
N VAL A 23 14.10 -2.78 2.19
CA VAL A 23 13.26 -1.57 2.12
C VAL A 23 11.82 -1.95 1.80
N ALA A 24 11.60 -2.92 0.89
CA ALA A 24 10.27 -3.44 0.62
C ALA A 24 9.62 -4.02 1.89
N ALA A 25 10.33 -4.86 2.65
CA ALA A 25 9.86 -5.41 3.92
C ALA A 25 9.51 -4.31 4.94
N GLY A 26 10.35 -3.27 5.05
CA GLY A 26 10.11 -2.12 5.91
C GLY A 26 8.85 -1.33 5.53
N ILE A 27 8.63 -1.09 4.22
CA ILE A 27 7.42 -0.41 3.73
C ILE A 27 6.16 -1.23 4.05
N VAL A 28 6.18 -2.55 3.79
CA VAL A 28 5.05 -3.44 4.07
C VAL A 28 4.71 -3.44 5.57
N ALA A 29 5.72 -3.56 6.43
CA ALA A 29 5.53 -3.54 7.88
C ALA A 29 4.98 -2.18 8.37
N GLY A 30 5.57 -1.07 7.92
CA GLY A 30 5.16 0.27 8.32
C GLY A 30 3.72 0.61 7.91
N ILE A 31 3.33 0.25 6.68
CA ILE A 31 1.96 0.49 6.20
C ILE A 31 0.96 -0.42 6.92
N GLY A 32 1.34 -1.66 7.26
CA GLY A 32 0.52 -2.53 8.11
C GLY A 32 0.21 -1.91 9.47
N PHE A 33 1.22 -1.33 10.12
CA PHE A 33 1.04 -0.62 11.40
C PHE A 33 0.13 0.61 11.27
N LEU A 34 0.33 1.44 10.24
CA LEU A 34 -0.55 2.59 9.96
C LEU A 34 -1.99 2.14 9.68
N GLY A 35 -2.17 1.04 8.93
CA GLY A 35 -3.46 0.45 8.64
C GLY A 35 -4.21 0.06 9.91
N ALA A 36 -3.53 -0.56 10.88
CA ALA A 36 -4.12 -0.87 12.19
C ALA A 36 -4.61 0.41 12.90
N GLY A 37 -3.80 1.49 12.88
CA GLY A 37 -4.20 2.79 13.45
C GLY A 37 -5.42 3.41 12.77
N VAL A 38 -5.58 3.23 11.46
CA VAL A 38 -6.75 3.70 10.70
C VAL A 38 -8.02 2.94 11.09
N ILE A 39 -7.92 1.63 11.33
CA ILE A 39 -9.05 0.76 11.71
C ILE A 39 -9.60 1.13 13.10
N PHE A 40 -8.73 1.53 14.03
CA PHE A 40 -9.09 1.86 15.40
C PHE A 40 -9.21 3.36 15.68
N ARG A 41 -9.40 4.19 14.63
CA ARG A 41 -9.43 5.65 14.76
C ARG A 41 -10.65 6.19 15.53
N SER A 42 -11.69 5.40 15.74
CA SER A 42 -12.91 5.81 16.44
C SER A 42 -12.90 5.38 17.91
N MET A 43 -13.14 6.33 18.84
CA MET A 43 -13.16 6.10 20.29
C MET A 43 -14.40 5.33 20.80
N LYS A 44 -15.32 4.94 19.91
CA LYS A 44 -16.50 4.14 20.30
C LYS A 44 -16.11 2.66 20.38
N VAL A 45 -15.97 2.18 21.62
CA VAL A 45 -15.77 0.76 21.94
C VAL A 45 -16.82 -0.08 21.21
N GLY A 46 -16.38 -1.00 20.33
CA GLY A 46 -17.23 -1.95 19.63
C GLY A 46 -17.57 -1.65 18.16
N VAL A 47 -17.18 -0.50 17.60
CA VAL A 47 -17.44 -0.19 16.17
C VAL A 47 -16.12 -0.11 15.39
N VAL A 48 -15.81 -1.14 14.61
CA VAL A 48 -14.68 -1.15 13.68
C VAL A 48 -15.02 -0.28 12.47
N MET A 49 -14.31 0.85 12.31
CA MET A 49 -14.49 1.76 11.17
C MET A 49 -13.18 1.91 10.40
N GLY A 50 -13.25 2.16 9.09
CA GLY A 50 -12.04 2.44 8.30
C GLY A 50 -11.29 1.22 7.79
N LEU A 51 -11.85 0.00 7.85
CA LEU A 51 -11.29 -1.21 7.20
C LEU A 51 -10.98 -0.97 5.72
N THR A 52 -11.93 -0.38 4.97
CA THR A 52 -11.73 -0.05 3.55
C THR A 52 -10.62 1.00 3.36
N THR A 53 -10.53 1.98 4.26
CA THR A 53 -9.46 3.00 4.23
C THR A 53 -8.10 2.37 4.50
N ALA A 54 -7.99 1.47 5.48
CA ALA A 54 -6.76 0.76 5.78
C ALA A 54 -6.32 -0.13 4.61
N ALA A 55 -7.26 -0.90 4.02
CA ALA A 55 -6.99 -1.75 2.87
C ALA A 55 -6.54 -0.94 1.64
N SER A 56 -7.20 0.18 1.36
CA SER A 56 -6.83 1.05 0.23
C SER A 56 -5.45 1.69 0.39
N VAL A 57 -5.07 2.11 1.61
CA VAL A 57 -3.71 2.60 1.88
C VAL A 57 -2.67 1.50 1.69
N TRP A 58 -2.96 0.28 2.13
CA TRP A 58 -2.09 -0.88 1.95
C TRP A 58 -1.83 -1.20 0.47
N ILE A 59 -2.91 -1.26 -0.32
CA ILE A 59 -2.82 -1.48 -1.77
C ILE A 59 -2.10 -0.33 -2.48
N ALA A 60 -2.39 0.93 -2.11
CA ALA A 60 -1.74 2.10 -2.70
C ALA A 60 -0.21 2.09 -2.48
N ALA A 61 0.24 1.63 -1.31
CA ALA A 61 1.67 1.46 -1.03
C ALA A 61 2.30 0.42 -1.95
N ALA A 62 1.65 -0.74 -2.13
CA ALA A 62 2.09 -1.82 -3.03
C ALA A 62 2.17 -1.36 -4.50
N ILE A 63 1.15 -0.66 -4.99
CA ILE A 63 1.14 -0.05 -6.34
C ILE A 63 2.32 0.92 -6.51
N GLY A 64 2.60 1.73 -5.48
CA GLY A 64 3.74 2.63 -5.47
C GLY A 64 5.08 1.89 -5.54
N MET A 65 5.26 0.82 -4.77
CA MET A 65 6.48 0.00 -4.83
C MET A 65 6.66 -0.63 -6.22
N ALA A 66 5.61 -1.26 -6.77
CA ALA A 66 5.65 -1.84 -8.11
C ALA A 66 6.02 -0.79 -9.18
N SER A 67 5.48 0.42 -9.06
CA SER A 67 5.83 1.54 -9.94
C SER A 67 7.28 1.99 -9.77
N GLY A 68 7.81 1.96 -8.54
CA GLY A 68 9.20 2.33 -8.23
C GLY A 68 10.25 1.36 -8.78
N VAL A 69 9.90 0.08 -8.98
CA VAL A 69 10.75 -0.91 -9.66
C VAL A 69 10.55 -0.87 -11.19
N GLY A 70 9.65 -0.03 -11.71
CA GLY A 70 9.36 0.07 -13.15
C GLY A 70 8.34 -0.96 -13.66
N MET A 71 7.64 -1.69 -12.79
CA MET A 71 6.62 -2.68 -13.16
C MET A 71 5.27 -2.01 -13.45
N TYR A 72 5.24 -1.12 -14.45
CA TYR A 72 4.09 -0.25 -14.74
C TYR A 72 2.83 -1.01 -15.16
N LEU A 73 2.98 -2.13 -15.89
CA LEU A 73 1.83 -2.93 -16.30
C LEU A 73 1.12 -3.53 -15.07
N ILE A 74 1.90 -4.09 -14.14
CA ILE A 74 1.36 -4.70 -12.91
C ILE A 74 0.77 -3.64 -12.00
N SER A 75 1.42 -2.47 -11.88
CA SER A 75 0.88 -1.37 -11.09
C SER A 75 -0.43 -0.82 -11.67
N ALA A 76 -0.53 -0.69 -13.00
CA ALA A 76 -1.75 -0.27 -13.68
C ALA A 76 -2.90 -1.28 -13.50
N ILE A 77 -2.64 -2.58 -13.74
CA ILE A 77 -3.64 -3.64 -13.55
C ILE A 77 -4.13 -3.65 -12.10
N THR A 78 -3.21 -3.60 -11.13
CA THR A 78 -3.56 -3.60 -9.70
C THR A 78 -4.39 -2.36 -9.34
N THR A 79 -4.08 -1.20 -9.93
CA THR A 79 -4.86 0.03 -9.74
C THR A 79 -6.29 -0.15 -10.27
N VAL A 80 -6.46 -0.67 -11.48
CA VAL A 80 -7.79 -0.91 -12.06
C VAL A 80 -8.59 -1.88 -11.18
N VAL A 81 -7.99 -3.00 -10.75
CA VAL A 81 -8.66 -3.96 -9.87
C VAL A 81 -9.04 -3.32 -8.53
N ALA A 82 -8.15 -2.54 -7.92
CA ALA A 82 -8.42 -1.86 -6.67
C ALA A 82 -9.58 -0.86 -6.79
N LEU A 83 -9.63 -0.11 -7.90
CA LEU A 83 -10.73 0.81 -8.19
C LEU A 83 -12.04 0.06 -8.43
N LEU A 84 -12.02 -1.05 -9.17
CA LEU A 84 -13.21 -1.89 -9.34
C LEU A 84 -13.73 -2.35 -7.99
N VAL A 85 -12.88 -2.89 -7.12
CA VAL A 85 -13.28 -3.34 -5.77
C VAL A 85 -13.85 -2.19 -4.92
N LEU A 86 -13.29 -0.99 -5.04
CA LEU A 86 -13.71 0.17 -4.23
C LEU A 86 -15.01 0.81 -4.74
N TYR A 87 -15.18 0.89 -6.06
CA TYR A 87 -16.26 1.64 -6.71
C TYR A 87 -17.41 0.77 -7.20
N ILE A 88 -17.24 -0.56 -7.30
CA ILE A 88 -18.38 -1.44 -7.53
C ILE A 88 -19.33 -1.31 -6.32
N PRO A 89 -20.57 -0.84 -6.53
CA PRO A 89 -21.54 -0.77 -5.45
C PRO A 89 -21.74 -2.18 -4.90
N LYS A 90 -21.59 -2.34 -3.58
CA LYS A 90 -22.02 -3.59 -2.94
C LYS A 90 -23.48 -3.79 -3.31
N ALA A 91 -23.79 -4.89 -4.02
CA ALA A 91 -25.16 -5.29 -4.27
C ALA A 91 -25.87 -5.28 -2.91
N LYS A 92 -26.85 -4.38 -2.75
CA LYS A 92 -27.69 -4.35 -1.55
C LYS A 92 -28.52 -5.63 -1.60
N GLY A 93 -28.10 -6.64 -0.83
CA GLY A 93 -28.94 -7.78 -0.45
C GLY A 93 -29.93 -7.36 0.62
#